data_AF-A0A351X989-F1
#
_entry.id   AF-A0A351X989-F1
#
_cell.length_a   1.000
_cell.length_b   1.000
_cell.length_c   1.000
_cell.angle_alpha   90.00
_cell.angle_beta   90.00
_cell.angle_gamma   90.00
#
_symmetry.space_group_name_H-M   'P 1'
#
loop_
_entity.id
_entity.type
_entity.pdbx_description
1 polymer ?
#
loop_
_entity_poly.entity_id
_entity_poly.type
_entity_poly.pdbx_seq_one_letter_code
_entity_poly.pdbx_strand_id
1 'polypeptide(L)'
;MLKQSLIAKTDAKANEKQICILNNIRITFLTSRLIRVESGDFTDLASYTVWFRNFTAGNMNVTQQGKNILVETDDVIFTIKNAVPYSVYFKDTKNTEVFSKQKNLKGTCRTLDMTFGKTKLDDGFITQNGAYLLDDSNAMLLNADGNFVSRNGKGTDYYAFAYGKNYRETIKAFYRISSPTPLIPRYALGVWWSRYHAYTQKEYLDLMDRFKAEDIPITVATVDMDWHWVKKEDIKGKFGAKYDGCGSYGWTGYSWNTDLFPDYREFFRKLKEDNHHITLNLHPAGGVHFYEDMYEDMAKAVGVNPDTKQKIEFKCGDDTFWNAYFDVLHKPYEKDGVDFWWIDWQ
;
A
#
# COMPACT_ATOMS: atom_id res chain seq x y z
N MET A 1 -18.95 -2.47 -10.34
CA MET A 1 -17.76 -3.15 -10.89
C MET A 1 -16.66 -2.14 -11.03
N LEU A 2 -15.53 -2.41 -10.39
CA LEU A 2 -14.30 -1.64 -10.54
C LEU A 2 -13.85 -1.62 -12.01
N LYS A 3 -13.28 -0.50 -12.44
CA LYS A 3 -12.60 -0.43 -13.73
C LYS A 3 -11.41 -1.39 -13.74
N GLN A 4 -11.15 -2.00 -14.89
CA GLN A 4 -10.04 -2.96 -15.05
C GLN A 4 -8.67 -2.41 -14.62
N SER A 5 -8.45 -1.10 -14.78
CA SER A 5 -7.21 -0.44 -14.36
C SER A 5 -7.02 -0.35 -12.84
N LEU A 6 -8.10 -0.54 -12.06
CA LEU A 6 -8.10 -0.51 -10.60
C LEU A 6 -8.08 -1.92 -9.99
N ILE A 7 -8.21 -2.96 -10.80
CA ILE A 7 -8.17 -4.36 -10.34
C ILE A 7 -6.70 -4.81 -10.27
N ALA A 8 -6.26 -5.21 -9.09
CA ALA A 8 -4.92 -5.72 -8.87
C ALA A 8 -4.68 -6.99 -9.69
N LYS A 9 -3.54 -7.06 -10.37
CA LYS A 9 -3.10 -8.28 -11.09
C LYS A 9 -2.50 -9.26 -10.08
N THR A 10 -3.10 -10.44 -9.95
CA THR A 10 -2.67 -11.50 -9.04
C THR A 10 -2.54 -12.83 -9.77
N ASP A 11 -1.77 -13.77 -9.21
CA ASP A 11 -1.66 -15.16 -9.69
C ASP A 11 -1.64 -16.11 -8.48
N ALA A 12 -2.76 -16.08 -7.75
CA ALA A 12 -2.84 -16.54 -6.37
C ALA A 12 -3.09 -18.05 -6.21
N LYS A 13 -3.57 -18.72 -7.25
CA LYS A 13 -3.80 -20.16 -7.27
C LYS A 13 -2.50 -20.87 -7.63
N ALA A 14 -2.00 -21.70 -6.73
CA ALA A 14 -0.82 -22.51 -7.01
C ALA A 14 -1.12 -23.59 -8.05
N ASN A 15 -0.12 -23.95 -8.85
CA ASN A 15 -0.17 -25.08 -9.75
C ASN A 15 -0.35 -26.38 -8.95
N GLU A 16 -1.17 -27.31 -9.45
CA GLU A 16 -1.42 -28.60 -8.79
C GLU A 16 -0.12 -29.38 -8.53
N LYS A 17 0.89 -29.24 -9.39
CA LYS A 17 2.21 -29.88 -9.22
C LYS A 17 3.01 -29.33 -8.03
N GLN A 18 2.65 -28.17 -7.49
CA GLN A 18 3.28 -27.60 -6.30
C GLN A 18 2.65 -28.13 -5.01
N ILE A 19 1.49 -28.78 -5.09
CA ILE A 19 0.62 -29.02 -3.94
C ILE A 19 0.72 -30.48 -3.49
N CYS A 20 0.86 -30.68 -2.18
CA CYS A 20 0.62 -31.95 -1.51
C CYS A 20 -0.40 -31.73 -0.39
N ILE A 21 -1.42 -32.59 -0.31
CA ILE A 21 -2.42 -32.56 0.77
C ILE A 21 -2.27 -33.83 1.61
N LEU A 22 -2.07 -33.66 2.91
CA LEU A 22 -1.93 -34.75 3.87
C LEU A 22 -2.66 -34.38 5.16
N ASN A 23 -3.58 -35.23 5.64
CA ASN A 23 -4.31 -35.02 6.90
C ASN A 23 -5.01 -33.66 7.02
N ASN A 24 -5.68 -33.20 5.96
CA ASN A 24 -6.31 -31.87 5.87
C ASN A 24 -5.33 -30.68 6.03
N ILE A 25 -4.04 -30.91 5.77
CA ILE A 25 -3.01 -29.89 5.69
C ILE A 25 -2.57 -29.80 4.22
N ARG A 26 -2.70 -28.60 3.64
CA ARG A 26 -2.22 -28.31 2.28
C ARG A 26 -0.83 -27.70 2.36
N ILE A 27 0.14 -28.35 1.74
CA ILE A 27 1.52 -27.90 1.65
C ILE A 27 1.77 -27.51 0.21
N THR A 28 2.19 -26.28 0.00
CA THR A 28 2.50 -25.75 -1.35
C THR A 28 3.98 -25.40 -1.42
N PHE A 29 4.68 -25.98 -2.39
CA PHE A 29 6.03 -25.60 -2.75
C PHE A 29 6.02 -24.24 -3.46
N LEU A 30 6.85 -23.30 -3.02
CA LEU A 30 7.07 -22.02 -3.73
C LEU A 30 8.52 -21.94 -4.22
N THR A 31 9.47 -22.23 -3.34
CA THR A 31 10.88 -22.47 -3.69
C THR A 31 11.43 -23.59 -2.82
N SER A 32 12.65 -24.05 -3.11
CA SER A 32 13.38 -24.98 -2.23
C SER A 32 13.62 -24.44 -0.82
N ARG A 33 13.34 -23.15 -0.55
CA ARG A 33 13.54 -22.49 0.76
C ARG A 33 12.30 -21.75 1.25
N LEU A 34 11.16 -21.95 0.60
CA LEU A 34 9.89 -21.32 0.95
C LEU A 34 8.73 -22.27 0.64
N ILE A 35 7.96 -22.60 1.67
CA ILE A 35 6.72 -23.36 1.55
C ILE A 35 5.56 -22.59 2.19
N ARG A 36 4.36 -22.84 1.68
CA ARG A 36 3.10 -22.46 2.34
C ARG A 36 2.47 -23.68 3.00
N VAL A 37 1.92 -23.52 4.19
CA VAL A 37 1.23 -24.55 4.96
C VAL A 37 -0.12 -24.02 5.40
N GLU A 38 -1.18 -24.63 4.90
CA GLU A 38 -2.56 -24.30 5.24
C GLU A 38 -3.26 -25.46 5.94
N SER A 39 -4.20 -25.14 6.83
CA SER A 39 -5.05 -26.12 7.51
C SER A 39 -6.42 -25.54 7.77
N GLY A 40 -7.44 -26.42 7.76
CA GLY A 40 -8.83 -26.01 7.84
C GLY A 40 -9.35 -25.65 6.45
N ASP A 41 -9.89 -24.45 6.30
CA ASP A 41 -10.43 -23.97 5.04
C ASP A 41 -9.32 -23.40 4.14
N PHE A 42 -8.98 -24.14 3.08
CA PHE A 42 -7.98 -23.72 2.10
C PHE A 42 -8.50 -22.56 1.23
N THR A 43 -7.60 -21.67 0.80
CA THR A 43 -7.95 -20.57 -0.10
C THR A 43 -6.99 -20.41 -1.27
N ASP A 44 -7.55 -20.25 -2.47
CA ASP A 44 -6.82 -19.93 -3.70
C ASP A 44 -6.86 -18.43 -4.04
N LEU A 45 -7.57 -17.62 -3.25
CA LEU A 45 -7.60 -16.17 -3.41
C LEU A 45 -6.30 -15.54 -2.95
N ALA A 46 -5.92 -14.43 -3.58
CA ALA A 46 -4.83 -13.59 -3.07
C ALA A 46 -5.21 -13.09 -1.68
N SER A 47 -4.24 -13.00 -0.78
CA SER A 47 -4.40 -12.22 0.44
C SER A 47 -3.84 -10.82 0.23
N TYR A 48 -4.15 -9.90 1.13
CA TYR A 48 -3.53 -8.57 1.14
C TYR A 48 -1.99 -8.66 1.15
N THR A 49 -1.43 -9.69 1.79
CA THR A 49 0.01 -9.92 1.91
C THR A 49 0.60 -10.70 0.74
N VAL A 50 -0.10 -11.70 0.21
CA VAL A 50 0.43 -12.69 -0.76
C VAL A 50 -0.48 -12.81 -1.98
N TRP A 51 -0.02 -12.30 -3.12
CA TRP A 51 -0.78 -12.21 -4.37
C TRP A 51 -0.37 -13.27 -5.40
N PHE A 52 0.83 -13.85 -5.27
CA PHE A 52 1.41 -14.75 -6.27
C PHE A 52 1.82 -16.08 -5.62
N ARG A 53 1.27 -17.20 -6.12
CA ARG A 53 1.57 -18.57 -5.65
C ARG A 53 1.76 -19.58 -6.77
N ASN A 54 1.48 -19.21 -8.01
CA ASN A 54 1.77 -20.04 -9.18
C ASN A 54 3.27 -19.98 -9.51
N PHE A 55 4.02 -20.98 -9.06
CA PHE A 55 5.47 -21.10 -9.27
C PHE A 55 5.76 -22.36 -10.08
N THR A 56 6.94 -22.40 -10.70
CA THR A 56 7.44 -23.67 -11.23
C THR A 56 7.68 -24.63 -10.06
N ALA A 57 7.03 -25.79 -10.10
CA ALA A 57 7.22 -26.83 -9.10
C ALA A 57 8.68 -27.34 -9.12
N GLY A 58 9.26 -27.51 -7.93
CA GLY A 58 10.56 -28.16 -7.73
C GLY A 58 10.40 -29.47 -6.96
N ASN A 59 11.52 -30.03 -6.50
CA ASN A 59 11.49 -31.25 -5.71
C ASN A 59 10.88 -30.97 -4.33
N MET A 60 9.80 -31.68 -4.00
CA MET A 60 9.17 -31.69 -2.69
C MET A 60 8.73 -33.11 -2.34
N ASN A 61 9.32 -33.67 -1.30
CA ASN A 61 8.92 -34.96 -0.73
C ASN A 61 8.26 -34.74 0.63
N VAL A 62 7.02 -35.18 0.78
CA VAL A 62 6.24 -35.01 2.02
C VAL A 62 6.05 -36.36 2.68
N THR A 63 6.52 -36.50 3.91
CA THR A 63 6.44 -37.76 4.67
C THR A 63 5.87 -37.56 6.07
N GLN A 64 4.98 -38.45 6.49
CA GLN A 64 4.50 -38.48 7.87
C GLN A 64 5.51 -39.22 8.75
N GLN A 65 5.95 -38.58 9.84
CA GLN A 65 6.78 -39.20 10.88
C GLN A 65 6.13 -39.03 12.25
N GLY A 66 5.43 -40.07 12.71
CA GLY A 66 4.65 -40.03 13.94
C GLY A 66 3.56 -38.96 13.86
N LYS A 67 3.62 -37.93 14.71
CA LYS A 67 2.70 -36.77 14.69
C LYS A 67 3.18 -35.60 13.83
N ASN A 68 4.39 -35.67 13.29
CA ASN A 68 5.00 -34.59 12.51
C ASN A 68 4.91 -34.90 11.01
N ILE A 69 4.92 -33.85 10.20
CA ILE A 69 5.11 -33.97 8.75
C ILE A 69 6.49 -33.39 8.43
N LEU A 70 7.29 -34.14 7.67
CA LEU A 70 8.54 -33.64 7.10
C LEU A 70 8.31 -33.28 5.64
N VAL A 71 8.77 -32.08 5.26
CA VAL A 71 8.74 -31.57 3.89
C VAL A 71 10.18 -31.37 3.45
N GLU A 72 10.70 -32.30 2.68
CA GLU A 72 12.06 -32.25 2.14
C GLU A 72 12.05 -31.61 0.76
N THR A 73 12.94 -30.64 0.57
CA THR A 73 13.22 -29.96 -0.70
C THR A 73 14.70 -30.13 -1.05
N ASP A 74 15.16 -29.53 -2.15
CA ASP A 74 16.59 -29.59 -2.51
C ASP A 74 17.52 -28.96 -1.46
N ASP A 75 17.07 -27.90 -0.77
CA ASP A 75 17.92 -27.12 0.14
C ASP A 75 17.68 -27.42 1.63
N VAL A 76 16.43 -27.71 2.01
CA VAL A 76 16.03 -27.79 3.43
C VAL A 76 15.00 -28.88 3.70
N ILE A 77 14.85 -29.23 4.97
CA ILE A 77 13.78 -30.11 5.47
C ILE A 77 12.96 -29.33 6.50
N PHE A 78 11.71 -29.00 6.18
CA PHE A 78 10.79 -28.41 7.14
C PHE A 78 10.13 -29.49 7.99
N THR A 79 9.93 -29.19 9.28
CA THR A 79 9.11 -30.01 10.18
C THR A 79 7.84 -29.24 10.53
N ILE A 80 6.68 -29.82 10.25
CA ILE A 80 5.36 -29.27 10.60
C ILE A 80 4.82 -30.05 11.80
N LYS A 81 4.33 -29.33 12.81
CA LYS A 81 3.68 -29.88 14.01
C LYS A 81 2.33 -29.22 14.20
N ASN A 82 1.27 -30.02 14.36
CA ASN A 82 -0.10 -29.51 14.53
C ASN A 82 -0.48 -28.46 13.47
N ALA A 83 -0.18 -28.75 12.19
CA ALA A 83 -0.37 -27.86 11.04
C ALA A 83 0.45 -26.54 11.02
N VAL A 84 1.38 -26.34 11.95
CA VAL A 84 2.26 -25.16 11.98
C VAL A 84 3.70 -25.55 11.64
N PRO A 85 4.40 -24.82 10.74
CA PRO A 85 5.84 -24.98 10.57
C PRO A 85 6.59 -24.74 11.89
N TYR A 86 7.29 -25.76 12.37
CA TYR A 86 7.94 -25.76 13.69
C TYR A 86 9.44 -25.48 13.60
N SER A 87 10.14 -26.19 12.71
CA SER A 87 11.58 -26.05 12.52
C SER A 87 11.97 -26.31 11.07
N VAL A 88 13.19 -25.91 10.72
CA VAL A 88 13.80 -26.20 9.43
C VAL A 88 15.24 -26.68 9.63
N TYR A 89 15.59 -27.78 8.98
CA TYR A 89 16.95 -28.28 8.88
C TYR A 89 17.57 -27.82 7.56
N PHE A 90 18.69 -27.12 7.64
CA PHE A 90 19.45 -26.62 6.50
C PHE A 90 20.49 -27.66 6.06
N LYS A 91 20.39 -28.16 4.82
CA LYS A 91 21.28 -29.24 4.33
C LYS A 91 22.72 -28.77 4.13
N ASP A 92 22.91 -27.51 3.75
CA ASP A 92 24.21 -26.89 3.51
C ASP A 92 25.04 -26.72 4.78
N THR A 93 24.42 -26.25 5.86
CA THR A 93 25.06 -25.94 7.15
C THR A 93 24.90 -27.06 8.17
N LYS A 94 24.04 -28.04 7.88
CA LYS A 94 23.69 -29.16 8.77
C LYS A 94 23.13 -28.72 10.13
N ASN A 95 22.47 -27.56 10.18
CA ASN A 95 21.90 -26.98 11.39
C ASN A 95 20.37 -26.98 11.33
N THR A 96 19.74 -27.11 12.50
CA THR A 96 18.28 -27.01 12.67
C THR A 96 17.93 -25.72 13.39
N GLU A 97 17.05 -24.94 12.78
CA GLU A 97 16.51 -23.70 13.35
C GLU A 97 15.03 -23.87 13.70
N VAL A 98 14.62 -23.39 14.88
CA VAL A 98 13.22 -23.40 15.32
C VAL A 98 12.65 -22.00 15.07
N PHE A 99 11.53 -21.90 14.33
CA PHE A 99 10.94 -20.62 13.91
C PHE A 99 10.62 -19.70 15.08
N SER A 100 10.09 -20.24 16.19
CA SER A 100 9.71 -19.45 17.37
C SER A 100 10.89 -19.02 18.25
N LYS A 101 12.11 -19.49 18.00
CA LYS A 101 13.32 -19.15 18.79
C LYS A 101 14.24 -18.16 18.08
N GLN A 102 13.79 -17.60 16.96
CA GLN A 102 14.60 -16.74 16.12
C GLN A 102 14.72 -15.34 16.70
N LYS A 103 15.90 -14.75 16.61
CA LYS A 103 16.11 -13.33 16.94
C LYS A 103 15.83 -12.48 15.70
N ASN A 104 14.76 -11.70 15.73
CA ASN A 104 14.38 -10.81 14.64
C ASN A 104 15.33 -9.59 14.55
N LEU A 105 15.76 -9.24 13.32
CA LEU A 105 16.61 -8.07 13.06
C LEU A 105 15.81 -6.80 12.75
N LYS A 106 14.49 -6.84 12.99
CA LYS A 106 13.51 -5.78 12.81
C LYS A 106 13.29 -5.37 11.35
N GLY A 107 12.21 -4.64 11.13
CA GLY A 107 11.79 -4.10 9.84
C GLY A 107 11.64 -2.59 9.93
N THR A 108 10.50 -2.09 9.51
CA THR A 108 10.15 -0.67 9.54
C THR A 108 9.22 -0.36 10.71
N CYS A 109 8.95 0.92 10.95
CA CYS A 109 7.77 1.35 11.71
C CYS A 109 6.71 1.83 10.71
N ARG A 110 5.44 1.59 10.99
CA ARG A 110 4.34 1.97 10.08
C ARG A 110 4.23 3.48 9.85
N THR A 111 4.36 4.29 10.90
CA THR A 111 4.28 5.76 10.82
C THR A 111 5.27 6.39 11.79
N LEU A 112 5.73 7.60 11.46
CA LEU A 112 6.53 8.48 12.32
C LEU A 112 5.72 9.69 12.80
N ASP A 113 4.42 9.74 12.52
CA ASP A 113 3.56 10.84 12.96
C ASP A 113 3.60 10.96 14.48
N MET A 114 3.70 12.20 14.96
CA MET A 114 3.81 12.53 16.38
C MET A 114 4.97 11.81 17.10
N THR A 115 5.98 11.33 16.37
CA THR A 115 7.14 10.65 16.93
C THR A 115 8.29 11.62 17.16
N PHE A 116 8.81 11.65 18.40
CA PHE A 116 9.97 12.46 18.77
C PHE A 116 11.14 11.56 19.14
N GLY A 117 12.20 11.58 18.34
CA GLY A 117 13.43 10.83 18.60
C GLY A 117 13.35 9.36 18.19
N LYS A 118 13.88 8.46 19.03
CA LYS A 118 13.99 7.03 18.71
C LYS A 118 12.61 6.38 18.69
N THR A 119 12.33 5.60 17.64
CA THR A 119 11.10 4.79 17.53
C THR A 119 11.40 3.30 17.59
N LYS A 120 10.42 2.53 18.06
CA LYS A 120 10.48 1.07 18.05
C LYS A 120 10.12 0.56 16.65
N LEU A 121 10.97 -0.31 16.10
CA LEU A 121 10.71 -0.98 14.84
C LEU A 121 9.87 -2.25 15.05
N ASP A 122 9.00 -2.54 14.09
CA ASP A 122 8.26 -3.79 14.02
C ASP A 122 9.17 -4.95 13.60
N ASP A 123 8.70 -6.18 13.78
CA ASP A 123 9.42 -7.35 13.30
C ASP A 123 9.39 -7.41 11.76
N GLY A 124 10.56 -7.66 11.16
CA GLY A 124 10.71 -7.85 9.72
C GLY A 124 10.92 -9.31 9.34
N PHE A 125 11.12 -9.58 8.05
CA PHE A 125 11.38 -10.94 7.54
C PHE A 125 12.75 -11.50 7.93
N ILE A 126 13.68 -10.64 8.37
CA ILE A 126 15.06 -11.03 8.62
C ILE A 126 15.25 -11.45 10.07
N THR A 127 15.77 -12.65 10.25
CA THR A 127 16.20 -13.18 11.54
C THR A 127 17.67 -13.55 11.51
N GLN A 128 18.32 -13.58 12.67
CA GLN A 128 19.76 -13.82 12.78
C GLN A 128 20.22 -15.15 12.16
N ASN A 129 19.38 -16.19 12.22
CA ASN A 129 19.70 -17.51 11.65
C ASN A 129 18.87 -17.84 10.39
N GLY A 130 18.03 -16.90 9.92
CA GLY A 130 17.40 -16.99 8.60
C GLY A 130 16.21 -17.93 8.46
N ALA A 131 15.60 -18.33 9.57
CA ALA A 131 14.27 -18.92 9.58
C ALA A 131 13.24 -17.84 9.97
N TYR A 132 12.19 -17.66 9.19
CA TYR A 132 11.09 -16.71 9.50
C TYR A 132 9.75 -17.34 9.14
N LEU A 133 8.75 -17.16 10.00
CA LEU A 133 7.41 -17.68 9.81
C LEU A 133 6.45 -16.51 9.67
N LEU A 134 5.89 -16.34 8.47
CA LEU A 134 4.83 -15.37 8.21
C LEU A 134 3.48 -16.04 8.51
N ASP A 135 2.69 -15.45 9.38
CA ASP A 135 1.30 -15.83 9.64
C ASP A 135 0.37 -14.93 8.83
N ASP A 136 -0.26 -15.49 7.80
CA ASP A 136 -1.19 -14.80 6.91
C ASP A 136 -2.66 -15.19 7.19
N SER A 137 -2.92 -15.90 8.30
CA SER A 137 -4.21 -16.52 8.62
C SER A 137 -5.34 -15.52 8.82
N ASN A 138 -5.01 -14.28 9.20
CA ASN A 138 -5.97 -13.20 9.48
C ASN A 138 -6.03 -12.12 8.38
N ALA A 139 -5.25 -12.26 7.31
CA ALA A 139 -5.25 -11.27 6.24
C ALA A 139 -6.56 -11.30 5.45
N MET A 140 -7.06 -10.12 5.06
CA MET A 140 -8.15 -10.01 4.09
C MET A 140 -7.73 -10.63 2.76
N LEU A 141 -8.72 -11.12 2.01
CA LEU A 141 -8.53 -11.68 0.68
C LEU A 141 -8.94 -10.67 -0.40
N LEU A 142 -8.43 -10.90 -1.60
CA LEU A 142 -8.82 -10.19 -2.82
C LEU A 142 -9.50 -11.19 -3.76
N ASN A 143 -10.73 -10.89 -4.18
CA ASN A 143 -11.43 -11.70 -5.17
C ASN A 143 -11.03 -11.32 -6.61
N ALA A 144 -11.54 -12.05 -7.60
CA ALA A 144 -11.23 -11.82 -9.02
C ALA A 144 -11.66 -10.44 -9.55
N ASP A 145 -12.63 -9.80 -8.89
CA ASP A 145 -13.15 -8.48 -9.25
C ASP A 145 -12.34 -7.34 -8.60
N GLY A 146 -11.32 -7.66 -7.80
CA GLY A 146 -10.50 -6.69 -7.07
C GLY A 146 -11.05 -6.28 -5.70
N ASN A 147 -12.13 -6.93 -5.23
CA ASN A 147 -12.78 -6.57 -3.98
C ASN A 147 -12.12 -7.25 -2.79
N PHE A 148 -12.04 -6.51 -1.69
CA PHE A 148 -11.68 -7.05 -0.39
C PHE A 148 -12.79 -7.97 0.14
N VAL A 149 -12.44 -9.20 0.49
CA VAL A 149 -13.35 -10.17 1.09
C VAL A 149 -12.73 -10.81 2.34
N SER A 150 -13.57 -11.14 3.32
CA SER A 150 -13.13 -11.85 4.51
C SER A 150 -12.72 -13.29 4.18
N ARG A 151 -11.79 -13.85 4.97
CA ARG A 151 -11.55 -15.30 4.96
C ARG A 151 -12.79 -16.02 5.48
N ASN A 152 -13.19 -17.09 4.79
CA ASN A 152 -14.26 -17.95 5.25
C ASN A 152 -13.73 -18.94 6.30
N GLY A 153 -14.49 -19.15 7.37
CA GLY A 153 -14.28 -20.23 8.33
C GLY A 153 -13.06 -20.05 9.26
N LYS A 154 -12.53 -21.19 9.75
CA LYS A 154 -11.44 -21.23 10.75
C LYS A 154 -10.28 -22.04 10.17
N GLY A 155 -9.25 -21.35 9.73
CA GLY A 155 -8.05 -21.98 9.18
C GLY A 155 -6.79 -21.21 9.53
N THR A 156 -5.65 -21.84 9.30
CA THR A 156 -4.32 -21.23 9.41
C THR A 156 -3.63 -21.21 8.05
N ASP A 157 -2.82 -20.20 7.79
CA ASP A 157 -2.12 -19.98 6.52
C ASP A 157 -0.73 -19.42 6.80
N TYR A 158 0.28 -20.31 6.80
CA TYR A 158 1.65 -19.98 7.16
C TYR A 158 2.59 -20.04 5.96
N TYR A 159 3.55 -19.11 5.89
CA TYR A 159 4.66 -19.16 4.94
C TYR A 159 5.98 -19.30 5.71
N ALA A 160 6.69 -20.40 5.48
CA ALA A 160 7.93 -20.72 6.16
C ALA A 160 9.14 -20.38 5.28
N PHE A 161 9.86 -19.33 5.65
CA PHE A 161 11.07 -18.85 4.98
C PHE A 161 12.31 -19.50 5.61
N ALA A 162 13.20 -20.08 4.80
CA ALA A 162 14.42 -20.74 5.26
C ALA A 162 15.63 -20.38 4.37
N TYR A 163 16.04 -19.12 4.45
CA TYR A 163 17.10 -18.56 3.60
C TYR A 163 18.45 -18.39 4.31
N GLY A 164 18.54 -18.79 5.60
CA GLY A 164 19.78 -18.68 6.36
C GLY A 164 20.30 -17.24 6.39
N LYS A 165 21.61 -17.06 6.25
CA LYS A 165 22.22 -15.72 6.24
C LYS A 165 22.06 -14.97 4.91
N ASN A 166 21.34 -15.53 3.93
CA ASN A 166 21.10 -14.86 2.65
C ASN A 166 19.89 -13.91 2.73
N TYR A 167 20.05 -12.82 3.49
CA TYR A 167 18.97 -11.87 3.78
C TYR A 167 18.40 -11.21 2.53
N ARG A 168 19.24 -10.99 1.50
CA ARG A 168 18.78 -10.43 0.22
C ARG A 168 17.81 -11.37 -0.49
N GLU A 169 18.10 -12.67 -0.50
CA GLU A 169 17.19 -13.65 -1.09
C GLU A 169 15.91 -13.82 -0.27
N THR A 170 15.94 -13.67 1.07
CA THR A 170 14.72 -13.63 1.89
C THR A 170 13.78 -12.50 1.43
N ILE A 171 14.30 -11.28 1.26
CA ILE A 171 13.50 -10.13 0.82
C ILE A 171 13.00 -10.32 -0.62
N LYS A 172 13.85 -10.81 -1.53
CA LYS A 172 13.42 -11.13 -2.90
C LYS A 172 12.34 -12.20 -2.93
N ALA A 173 12.44 -13.23 -2.08
CA ALA A 173 11.42 -14.26 -1.98
C ALA A 173 10.08 -13.70 -1.50
N PHE A 174 10.09 -12.75 -0.56
CA PHE A 174 8.88 -12.04 -0.16
C PHE A 174 8.27 -11.26 -1.33
N TYR A 175 9.07 -10.46 -2.06
CA TYR A 175 8.56 -9.71 -3.22
C TYR A 175 8.02 -10.60 -4.35
N ARG A 176 8.53 -11.84 -4.48
CA ARG A 176 8.00 -12.80 -5.47
C ARG A 176 6.59 -13.28 -5.13
N ILE A 177 6.20 -13.27 -3.85
CA ILE A 177 4.88 -13.74 -3.42
C ILE A 177 3.91 -12.59 -3.13
N SER A 178 4.37 -11.43 -2.68
CA SER A 178 3.52 -10.28 -2.37
C SER A 178 3.23 -9.45 -3.62
N SER A 179 4.21 -8.68 -4.09
CA SER A 179 4.21 -7.99 -5.37
C SER A 179 5.58 -7.32 -5.56
N PRO A 180 6.18 -7.32 -6.77
CA PRO A 180 7.38 -6.53 -7.01
C PRO A 180 7.08 -5.04 -6.85
N THR A 181 8.00 -4.30 -6.23
CA THR A 181 7.91 -2.82 -6.22
C THR A 181 8.03 -2.32 -7.66
N PRO A 182 7.05 -1.55 -8.18
CA PRO A 182 7.12 -1.00 -9.52
C PRO A 182 8.30 -0.04 -9.64
N LEU A 183 8.83 0.11 -10.86
CA LEU A 183 9.80 1.17 -11.12
C LEU A 183 9.14 2.53 -10.89
N ILE A 184 9.77 3.34 -10.04
CA ILE A 184 9.35 4.72 -9.85
C ILE A 184 9.86 5.59 -11.01
N PRO A 185 9.13 6.66 -11.37
CA PRO A 185 9.62 7.63 -12.35
C PRO A 185 10.96 8.23 -11.91
N ARG A 186 11.85 8.52 -12.87
CA ARG A 186 13.18 9.06 -12.57
C ARG A 186 13.13 10.36 -11.75
N TYR A 187 12.14 11.21 -12.01
CA TYR A 187 11.99 12.50 -11.31
C TYR A 187 11.76 12.35 -9.80
N ALA A 188 11.20 11.21 -9.35
CA ALA A 188 10.95 10.97 -7.93
C ALA A 188 12.25 10.85 -7.13
N LEU A 189 13.37 10.56 -7.78
CA LEU A 189 14.71 10.52 -7.20
C LEU A 189 15.45 11.89 -7.27
N GLY A 190 14.79 12.93 -7.79
CA GLY A 190 15.32 14.29 -7.85
C GLY A 190 15.21 15.05 -6.51
N VAL A 191 15.42 16.36 -6.55
CA VAL A 191 15.27 17.23 -5.36
C VAL A 191 13.83 17.73 -5.26
N TRP A 192 13.24 17.60 -4.07
CA TRP A 192 11.87 18.03 -3.79
C TRP A 192 11.90 19.28 -2.93
N TRP A 193 11.12 20.29 -3.29
CA TRP A 193 10.81 21.38 -2.39
C TRP A 193 9.45 21.15 -1.76
N SER A 194 9.44 20.93 -0.45
CA SER A 194 8.22 20.75 0.35
C SER A 194 8.33 21.49 1.68
N ARG A 195 7.24 22.12 2.09
CA ARG A 195 7.10 22.79 3.38
C ARG A 195 5.60 22.90 3.71
N TYR A 196 5.24 22.56 4.94
CA TYR A 196 3.92 22.89 5.46
C TYR A 196 3.80 24.41 5.66
N HIS A 197 3.25 25.08 4.66
CA HIS A 197 3.14 26.53 4.56
C HIS A 197 2.08 26.92 3.54
N ALA A 198 1.24 27.89 3.91
CA ALA A 198 0.16 28.41 3.08
C ALA A 198 0.69 29.35 1.99
N TYR A 199 1.35 28.78 0.98
CA TYR A 199 1.88 29.56 -0.14
C TYR A 199 0.77 30.25 -0.92
N THR A 200 1.03 31.48 -1.33
CA THR A 200 0.29 32.07 -2.47
C THR A 200 0.93 31.63 -3.79
N GLN A 201 0.16 31.61 -4.87
CA GLN A 201 0.64 31.35 -6.24
C GLN A 201 1.86 32.20 -6.58
N LYS A 202 1.81 33.51 -6.29
CA LYS A 202 2.93 34.41 -6.57
C LYS A 202 4.17 34.04 -5.75
N GLU A 203 3.99 33.86 -4.44
CA GLU A 203 5.10 33.51 -3.53
C GLU A 203 5.79 32.22 -3.95
N TYR A 204 5.03 31.18 -4.32
CA TYR A 204 5.59 29.91 -4.74
C TYR A 204 6.38 30.05 -6.05
N LEU A 205 5.82 30.74 -7.05
CA LEU A 205 6.50 30.95 -8.33
C LEU A 205 7.77 31.78 -8.18
N ASP A 206 7.73 32.88 -7.41
CA ASP A 206 8.91 33.70 -7.11
C ASP A 206 10.01 32.86 -6.42
N LEU A 207 9.62 31.91 -5.56
CA LEU A 207 10.55 31.00 -4.89
C LEU A 207 11.18 30.01 -5.86
N MET A 208 10.41 29.45 -6.79
CA MET A 208 10.94 28.55 -7.83
C MET A 208 11.89 29.29 -8.78
N ASP A 209 11.55 30.52 -9.17
CA ASP A 209 12.43 31.41 -9.95
C ASP A 209 13.74 31.68 -9.20
N ARG A 210 13.66 31.87 -7.88
CA ARG A 210 14.84 32.05 -7.04
C ARG A 210 15.71 30.79 -6.97
N PHE A 211 15.13 29.61 -6.82
CA PHE A 211 15.91 28.35 -6.88
C PHE A 211 16.67 28.24 -8.18
N LYS A 212 16.01 28.56 -9.30
CA LYS A 212 16.64 28.59 -10.63
C LYS A 212 17.77 29.62 -10.72
N ALA A 213 17.58 30.83 -10.20
CA ALA A 213 18.60 31.88 -10.19
C ALA A 213 19.80 31.56 -9.28
N GLU A 214 19.60 30.73 -8.25
CA GLU A 214 20.65 30.27 -7.33
C GLU A 214 21.24 28.90 -7.72
N ASP A 215 20.95 28.39 -8.92
CA ASP A 215 21.41 27.08 -9.42
C ASP A 215 21.04 25.89 -8.51
N ILE A 216 19.89 25.95 -7.84
CA ILE A 216 19.35 24.88 -7.00
C ILE A 216 18.40 24.00 -7.84
N PRO A 217 18.72 22.72 -8.08
CA PRO A 217 18.04 21.91 -9.10
C PRO A 217 16.75 21.24 -8.57
N ILE A 218 15.76 22.05 -8.19
CA ILE A 218 14.45 21.53 -7.77
C ILE A 218 13.77 20.81 -8.94
N THR A 219 13.40 19.55 -8.71
CA THR A 219 12.73 18.69 -9.70
C THR A 219 11.24 18.60 -9.42
N VAL A 220 10.86 18.48 -8.14
CA VAL A 220 9.47 18.33 -7.72
C VAL A 220 9.03 19.54 -6.91
N ALA A 221 7.98 20.20 -7.40
CA ALA A 221 7.23 21.24 -6.72
C ALA A 221 6.10 20.60 -5.90
N THR A 222 6.28 20.54 -4.59
CA THR A 222 5.24 20.06 -3.66
C THR A 222 4.47 21.24 -3.08
N VAL A 223 3.14 21.19 -3.20
CA VAL A 223 2.23 22.13 -2.54
C VAL A 223 1.47 21.37 -1.46
N ASP A 224 1.58 21.86 -0.23
CA ASP A 224 0.92 21.27 0.92
C ASP A 224 -0.58 21.68 0.99
N MET A 225 -1.28 21.27 2.05
CA MET A 225 -2.72 21.40 2.33
C MET A 225 -3.45 22.63 1.76
N ASP A 226 -2.85 23.82 1.87
CA ASP A 226 -3.51 25.09 1.60
C ASP A 226 -3.83 25.34 0.12
N TRP A 227 -3.43 24.45 -0.81
CA TRP A 227 -3.96 24.48 -2.18
C TRP A 227 -5.49 24.37 -2.17
N HIS A 228 -6.08 23.74 -1.15
CA HIS A 228 -7.51 23.73 -0.89
C HIS A 228 -7.91 24.52 0.37
N TRP A 229 -9.21 24.69 0.58
CA TRP A 229 -9.73 25.38 1.76
C TRP A 229 -9.48 24.56 3.02
N VAL A 230 -8.70 25.08 3.96
CA VAL A 230 -8.35 24.40 5.21
C VAL A 230 -8.88 25.10 6.45
N LYS A 231 -9.15 26.41 6.44
CA LYS A 231 -9.59 27.12 7.66
C LYS A 231 -11.10 27.00 7.84
N LYS A 232 -11.54 26.57 9.02
CA LYS A 232 -12.97 26.42 9.34
C LYS A 232 -13.73 27.73 9.21
N GLU A 233 -13.11 28.84 9.58
CA GLU A 233 -13.68 30.18 9.49
C GLU A 233 -13.92 30.58 8.04
N ASP A 234 -12.97 30.29 7.15
CA ASP A 234 -13.09 30.57 5.72
C ASP A 234 -14.18 29.70 5.09
N ILE A 235 -14.17 28.41 5.40
CA ILE A 235 -15.18 27.45 4.90
C ILE A 235 -16.60 27.88 5.36
N LYS A 236 -16.75 28.24 6.63
CA LYS A 236 -18.03 28.71 7.17
C LYS A 236 -18.43 30.06 6.57
N GLY A 237 -17.50 31.00 6.47
CA GLY A 237 -17.76 32.37 6.00
C GLY A 237 -18.11 32.42 4.51
N LYS A 238 -17.39 31.65 3.67
CA LYS A 238 -17.57 31.63 2.22
C LYS A 238 -18.69 30.70 1.77
N PHE A 239 -18.80 29.52 2.38
CA PHE A 239 -19.69 28.46 1.88
C PHE A 239 -20.86 28.13 2.82
N GLY A 240 -20.89 28.71 4.03
CA GLY A 240 -21.90 28.38 5.04
C GLY A 240 -21.80 26.94 5.55
N ALA A 241 -20.71 26.24 5.25
CA ALA A 241 -20.50 24.85 5.60
C ALA A 241 -19.89 24.72 7.01
N LYS A 242 -20.30 23.68 7.73
CA LYS A 242 -19.58 23.23 8.93
C LYS A 242 -18.56 22.18 8.49
N TYR A 243 -17.34 22.31 8.99
CA TYR A 243 -16.27 21.37 8.71
C TYR A 243 -15.81 20.68 10.00
N ASP A 244 -15.93 19.36 10.04
CA ASP A 244 -15.62 18.52 11.21
C ASP A 244 -14.16 18.04 11.21
N GLY A 245 -13.23 18.97 10.98
CA GLY A 245 -11.79 18.72 10.98
C GLY A 245 -11.17 18.70 12.39
N CYS A 246 -9.90 18.31 12.49
CA CYS A 246 -9.16 18.34 13.75
C CYS A 246 -8.76 19.78 14.12
N GLY A 247 -9.20 20.28 15.28
CA GLY A 247 -8.90 21.64 15.73
C GLY A 247 -9.58 22.71 14.86
N SER A 248 -8.84 23.74 14.45
CA SER A 248 -9.34 24.84 13.59
C SER A 248 -9.15 24.60 12.09
N TYR A 249 -8.58 23.44 11.71
CA TYR A 249 -8.23 23.13 10.32
C TYR A 249 -9.01 21.93 9.78
N GLY A 250 -9.31 21.98 8.49
CA GLY A 250 -9.74 20.88 7.67
C GLY A 250 -8.59 20.21 6.94
N TRP A 251 -8.76 18.92 6.64
CA TRP A 251 -7.71 18.08 6.07
C TRP A 251 -8.03 17.62 4.64
N THR A 252 -9.30 17.37 4.36
CA THR A 252 -9.76 16.97 3.04
C THR A 252 -10.30 18.17 2.28
N GLY A 253 -9.86 18.33 1.03
CA GLY A 253 -10.44 19.26 0.07
C GLY A 253 -10.15 18.85 -1.37
N TYR A 254 -11.05 19.28 -2.27
CA TYR A 254 -11.00 19.05 -3.72
C TYR A 254 -11.30 20.33 -4.53
N SER A 255 -11.47 21.48 -3.86
CA SER A 255 -11.54 22.82 -4.44
C SER A 255 -10.23 23.58 -4.30
N TRP A 256 -9.89 24.38 -5.29
CA TRP A 256 -8.79 25.34 -5.14
C TRP A 256 -9.14 26.48 -4.19
N ASN A 257 -8.21 26.79 -3.29
CA ASN A 257 -8.26 28.01 -2.49
C ASN A 257 -7.88 29.20 -3.37
N THR A 258 -8.90 29.85 -3.93
CA THR A 258 -8.72 30.97 -4.86
C THR A 258 -8.17 32.24 -4.22
N ASP A 259 -8.13 32.34 -2.88
CA ASP A 259 -7.49 33.46 -2.20
C ASP A 259 -5.95 33.32 -2.24
N LEU A 260 -5.45 32.07 -2.30
CA LEU A 260 -4.03 31.77 -2.42
C LEU A 260 -3.60 31.51 -3.86
N PHE A 261 -4.43 30.79 -4.62
CA PHE A 261 -4.19 30.37 -6.00
C PHE A 261 -5.32 30.86 -6.90
N PRO A 262 -5.34 32.16 -7.27
CA PRO A 262 -6.41 32.73 -8.08
C PRO A 262 -6.47 32.15 -9.50
N ASP A 263 -5.36 31.63 -10.04
CA ASP A 263 -5.29 30.92 -11.31
C ASP A 263 -4.30 29.75 -11.23
N TYR A 264 -4.76 28.63 -10.67
CA TYR A 264 -3.94 27.43 -10.54
C TYR A 264 -3.47 26.86 -11.89
N ARG A 265 -4.16 27.15 -12.99
CA ARG A 265 -3.75 26.68 -14.32
C ARG A 265 -2.57 27.46 -14.84
N GLU A 266 -2.55 28.78 -14.62
CA GLU A 266 -1.34 29.58 -14.87
C GLU A 266 -0.19 29.11 -13.99
N PHE A 267 -0.46 28.85 -12.70
CA PHE A 267 0.53 28.31 -11.76
C PHE A 267 1.16 27.02 -12.28
N PHE A 268 0.34 26.04 -12.68
CA PHE A 268 0.82 24.79 -13.26
C PHE A 268 1.58 25.00 -14.57
N ARG A 269 1.05 25.82 -15.49
CA ARG A 269 1.74 26.11 -16.76
C ARG A 269 3.16 26.64 -16.52
N LYS A 270 3.33 27.60 -15.61
CA LYS A 270 4.65 28.17 -15.29
C LYS A 270 5.61 27.14 -14.70
N LEU A 271 5.14 26.31 -13.76
CA LEU A 271 5.97 25.22 -13.23
C LEU A 271 6.38 24.22 -14.31
N LYS A 272 5.48 23.90 -15.25
CA LYS A 272 5.76 22.99 -16.36
C LYS A 272 6.72 23.58 -17.39
N GLU A 273 6.68 24.89 -17.64
CA GLU A 273 7.65 25.58 -18.51
C GLU A 273 9.10 25.43 -18.03
N ASP A 274 9.29 25.32 -16.71
CA ASP A 274 10.58 25.04 -16.07
C ASP A 274 10.83 23.53 -15.82
N ASN A 275 10.01 22.66 -16.41
CA ASN A 275 10.11 21.19 -16.31
C ASN A 275 9.96 20.63 -14.89
N HIS A 276 9.25 21.33 -14.00
CA HIS A 276 8.95 20.79 -12.68
C HIS A 276 7.82 19.75 -12.74
N HIS A 277 7.95 18.72 -11.91
CA HIS A 277 6.84 17.82 -11.59
C HIS A 277 6.08 18.34 -10.36
N ILE A 278 4.77 18.24 -10.39
CA ILE A 278 3.86 18.88 -9.44
C ILE A 278 3.15 17.80 -8.64
N THR A 279 3.13 17.96 -7.32
CA THR A 279 2.31 17.16 -6.43
C THR A 279 1.58 18.01 -5.41
N LEU A 280 0.36 17.60 -5.09
CA LEU A 280 -0.50 18.22 -4.10
C LEU A 280 -0.70 17.25 -2.94
N ASN A 281 -0.65 17.77 -1.70
CA ASN A 281 -1.07 17.01 -0.52
C ASN A 281 -2.57 16.67 -0.62
N LEU A 282 -2.95 15.45 -0.23
CA LEU A 282 -4.32 14.99 -0.21
C LEU A 282 -4.59 14.10 0.99
N HIS A 283 -5.64 14.44 1.75
CA HIS A 283 -6.22 13.56 2.76
C HIS A 283 -7.63 13.16 2.33
N PRO A 284 -7.90 11.91 1.91
CA PRO A 284 -9.21 11.56 1.38
C PRO A 284 -10.27 11.25 2.45
N ALA A 285 -9.87 11.04 3.70
CA ALA A 285 -10.72 10.49 4.76
C ALA A 285 -11.99 11.31 5.09
N GLY A 286 -11.94 12.63 4.92
CA GLY A 286 -13.08 13.52 5.18
C GLY A 286 -14.22 13.39 4.16
N GLY A 287 -13.98 12.74 3.02
CA GLY A 287 -14.94 12.64 1.92
C GLY A 287 -15.05 13.93 1.11
N VAL A 288 -16.14 14.10 0.37
CA VAL A 288 -16.36 15.27 -0.50
C VAL A 288 -17.51 16.11 0.02
N HIS A 289 -17.22 17.37 0.34
CA HIS A 289 -18.21 18.32 0.85
C HIS A 289 -18.96 19.02 -0.28
N PHE A 290 -20.16 19.55 0.01
CA PHE A 290 -21.02 20.18 -1.00
C PHE A 290 -20.44 21.44 -1.65
N TYR A 291 -19.42 22.04 -1.04
CA TYR A 291 -18.78 23.26 -1.52
C TYR A 291 -17.55 22.97 -2.40
N GLU A 292 -17.17 21.69 -2.55
CA GLU A 292 -16.02 21.32 -3.38
C GLU A 292 -16.37 21.49 -4.87
N ASP A 293 -15.39 21.88 -5.69
CA ASP A 293 -15.58 22.31 -7.09
C ASP A 293 -16.22 21.20 -7.93
N MET A 294 -15.90 19.94 -7.60
CA MET A 294 -16.35 18.75 -8.31
C MET A 294 -17.46 17.99 -7.55
N TYR A 295 -18.05 18.57 -6.52
CA TYR A 295 -19.05 17.91 -5.69
C TYR A 295 -20.27 17.43 -6.49
N GLU A 296 -20.84 18.28 -7.35
CA GLU A 296 -22.04 17.91 -8.09
C GLU A 296 -21.81 16.70 -8.99
N ASP A 297 -20.68 16.67 -9.69
CA ASP A 297 -20.31 15.57 -10.58
C ASP A 297 -20.02 14.30 -9.77
N MET A 298 -19.35 14.45 -8.63
CA MET A 298 -19.11 13.33 -7.71
C MET A 298 -20.43 12.78 -7.16
N ALA A 299 -21.36 13.65 -6.72
CA ALA A 299 -22.66 13.28 -6.19
C ALA A 299 -23.46 12.49 -7.23
N LYS A 300 -23.57 13.02 -8.46
CA LYS A 300 -24.23 12.34 -9.58
C LYS A 300 -23.58 10.98 -9.87
N ALA A 301 -22.24 10.92 -9.87
CA ALA A 301 -21.49 9.69 -10.16
C ALA A 301 -21.72 8.59 -9.11
N VAL A 302 -21.92 8.94 -7.84
CA VAL A 302 -22.22 7.98 -6.76
C VAL A 302 -23.70 7.85 -6.42
N GLY A 303 -24.59 8.45 -7.21
CA GLY A 303 -26.05 8.33 -7.04
C GLY A 303 -26.62 9.15 -5.87
N VAL A 304 -25.93 10.19 -5.41
CA VAL A 304 -26.40 11.15 -4.42
C VAL A 304 -27.03 12.36 -5.13
N ASN A 305 -28.17 12.84 -4.62
CA ASN A 305 -28.79 14.06 -5.14
C ASN A 305 -27.97 15.29 -4.67
N PRO A 306 -27.33 16.05 -5.58
CA PRO A 306 -26.50 17.21 -5.20
C PRO A 306 -27.27 18.30 -4.46
N ASP A 307 -28.58 18.46 -4.69
CA ASP A 307 -29.41 19.48 -4.03
C ASP A 307 -29.50 19.27 -2.51
N THR A 308 -29.29 18.04 -2.06
CA THR A 308 -29.32 17.68 -0.63
C THR A 308 -28.12 18.23 0.13
N LYS A 309 -27.04 18.61 -0.57
CA LYS A 309 -25.76 19.04 0.02
C LYS A 309 -25.18 18.02 1.01
N GLN A 310 -25.56 16.75 0.87
CA GLN A 310 -25.06 15.66 1.70
C GLN A 310 -23.58 15.42 1.43
N LYS A 311 -22.76 15.40 2.48
CA LYS A 311 -21.35 15.01 2.37
C LYS A 311 -21.23 13.59 1.82
N ILE A 312 -20.39 13.40 0.80
CA ILE A 312 -20.11 12.09 0.22
C ILE A 312 -18.98 11.46 1.02
N GLU A 313 -19.29 10.45 1.84
CA GLU A 313 -18.29 9.76 2.65
C GLU A 313 -17.26 9.02 1.79
N PHE A 314 -16.01 8.97 2.27
CA PHE A 314 -14.98 8.13 1.66
C PHE A 314 -15.30 6.65 1.87
N LYS A 315 -15.43 5.87 0.78
CA LYS A 315 -15.85 4.47 0.83
C LYS A 315 -14.87 3.55 0.10
N CYS A 316 -13.90 3.02 0.85
CA CYS A 316 -12.90 2.09 0.31
C CYS A 316 -13.50 0.76 -0.22
N GLY A 317 -14.68 0.36 0.24
CA GLY A 317 -15.35 -0.88 -0.20
C GLY A 317 -16.36 -0.72 -1.34
N ASP A 318 -16.41 0.45 -2.00
CA ASP A 318 -17.43 0.76 -3.01
C ASP A 318 -16.79 1.02 -4.38
N ASP A 319 -17.05 0.13 -5.33
CA ASP A 319 -16.55 0.22 -6.70
C ASP A 319 -16.93 1.53 -7.41
N THR A 320 -18.18 1.97 -7.20
CA THR A 320 -18.72 3.18 -7.82
C THR A 320 -17.98 4.38 -7.28
N PHE A 321 -17.76 4.41 -5.97
CA PHE A 321 -16.95 5.44 -5.33
C PHE A 321 -15.53 5.46 -5.88
N TRP A 322 -14.81 4.34 -5.95
CA TRP A 322 -13.43 4.32 -6.45
C TRP A 322 -13.30 4.76 -7.91
N ASN A 323 -14.22 4.32 -8.76
CA ASN A 323 -14.25 4.75 -10.15
C ASN A 323 -14.43 6.27 -10.25
N ALA A 324 -15.41 6.81 -9.52
CA ALA A 324 -15.70 8.24 -9.49
C ALA A 324 -14.57 9.05 -8.82
N TYR A 325 -13.96 8.53 -7.76
CA TYR A 325 -12.86 9.16 -7.03
C TYR A 325 -11.71 9.50 -7.97
N PHE A 326 -11.27 8.56 -8.80
CA PHE A 326 -10.21 8.84 -9.78
C PHE A 326 -10.72 9.66 -10.97
N ASP A 327 -11.86 9.30 -11.56
CA ASP A 327 -12.33 9.95 -12.79
C ASP A 327 -12.76 11.40 -12.59
N VAL A 328 -13.44 11.68 -11.48
CA VAL A 328 -14.04 12.96 -11.17
C VAL A 328 -13.08 13.80 -10.36
N LEU A 329 -12.46 13.27 -9.30
CA LEU A 329 -11.70 14.12 -8.37
C LEU A 329 -10.21 14.28 -8.72
N HIS A 330 -9.60 13.32 -9.42
CA HIS A 330 -8.14 13.30 -9.62
C HIS A 330 -7.76 13.59 -11.07
N LYS A 331 -8.31 12.82 -12.02
CA LYS A 331 -7.94 12.93 -13.43
C LYS A 331 -8.13 14.33 -14.04
N PRO A 332 -9.12 15.16 -13.65
CA PRO A 332 -9.19 16.52 -14.14
C PRO A 332 -7.97 17.35 -13.73
N TYR A 333 -7.55 17.29 -12.47
CA TYR A 333 -6.34 17.99 -12.01
C TYR A 333 -5.05 17.38 -12.55
N GLU A 334 -5.00 16.08 -12.81
CA GLU A 334 -3.87 15.43 -13.50
C GLU A 334 -3.74 15.92 -14.95
N LYS A 335 -4.86 16.10 -15.66
CA LYS A 335 -4.87 16.69 -17.02
C LYS A 335 -4.43 18.15 -17.01
N ASP A 336 -4.78 18.89 -15.96
CA ASP A 336 -4.41 20.30 -15.82
C ASP A 336 -2.93 20.49 -15.43
N GLY A 337 -2.31 19.52 -14.73
CA GLY A 337 -0.86 19.54 -14.50
C GLY A 337 -0.32 18.72 -13.34
N VAL A 338 -1.15 18.16 -12.45
CA VAL A 338 -0.68 17.33 -11.33
C VAL A 338 -0.05 16.03 -11.86
N ASP A 339 1.19 15.73 -11.50
CA ASP A 339 1.88 14.50 -11.94
C ASP A 339 1.57 13.31 -11.04
N PHE A 340 1.40 13.55 -9.75
CA PHE A 340 1.08 12.52 -8.75
C PHE A 340 0.56 13.17 -7.45
N TRP A 341 -0.04 12.37 -6.58
CA TRP A 341 -0.68 12.83 -5.35
C TRP A 341 0.14 12.44 -4.12
N TRP A 342 0.35 13.39 -3.21
CA TRP A 342 0.89 13.12 -1.89
C TRP A 342 -0.27 12.71 -0.99
N ILE A 343 -0.49 11.41 -0.84
CA ILE A 343 -1.56 10.86 0.01
C ILE A 343 -1.06 10.85 1.45
N ASP A 344 -1.57 11.78 2.26
CA ASP A 344 -1.17 11.97 3.66
C ASP A 344 -2.27 11.48 4.62
N TRP A 345 -1.84 11.05 5.81
CA TRP A 345 -2.64 10.49 6.91
C TRP A 345 -3.49 9.25 6.53
N GLN A 346 -2.87 8.07 6.67
CA GLN A 346 -3.47 6.76 6.40
C GLN A 346 -4.31 6.19 7.56
#